data_AF-A0A517YYI2-F1
#
_entry.id   AF-A0A517YYI2-F1
#
_cell.length_a   1.000
_cell.length_b   1.000
_cell.length_c   1.000
_cell.angle_alpha   90.00
_cell.angle_beta   90.00
_cell.angle_gamma   90.00
#
_symmetry.space_group_name_H-M   'P 1'
#
loop_
_entity.id
_entity.type
_entity.pdbx_description
1 polymer ?
#
loop_
_entity_poly.entity_id
_entity_poly.type
_entity_poly.pdbx_seq_one_letter_code
_entity_poly.pdbx_strand_id
1 'polypeptide(L)'
;MGQKNHKHIAILKREIETRVKDNEQYSMRAFAQWLGLDPAYLSRVLNVKQEISTTAAKQVVRRLDLSEKERVHFLESVADEKRCSSLKDMDPELTDCDK
;
A
#
# COMPACT_ATOMS: atom_id res chain seq x y z
N MET A 1 -9.87 3.82 -18.52
CA MET A 1 -8.82 3.44 -17.56
C MET A 1 -9.47 3.41 -16.19
N GLY A 2 -9.90 2.23 -15.73
CA GLY A 2 -10.57 2.07 -14.44
C GLY A 2 -9.64 2.45 -13.30
N GLN A 3 -10.09 3.31 -12.40
CA GLN A 3 -9.32 3.67 -11.22
C GLN A 3 -9.26 2.46 -10.28
N LYS A 4 -8.11 1.78 -10.25
CA LYS A 4 -7.83 0.85 -9.17
C LYS A 4 -7.86 1.62 -7.84
N ASN A 5 -8.87 1.37 -7.02
CA ASN A 5 -8.96 1.96 -5.68
C ASN A 5 -7.99 1.24 -4.73
N HIS A 6 -6.70 1.55 -4.84
CA HIS A 6 -5.67 1.08 -3.91
C HIS A 6 -5.81 1.82 -2.56
N LYS A 7 -6.81 1.43 -1.77
CA LYS A 7 -7.10 2.05 -0.46
C LYS A 7 -5.87 2.03 0.44
N HIS A 8 -5.10 0.94 0.43
CA HIS A 8 -3.86 0.84 1.19
C HIS A 8 -2.79 1.86 0.76
N ILE A 9 -2.68 2.20 -0.53
CA ILE A 9 -1.80 3.26 -1.03
C ILE A 9 -2.31 4.63 -0.58
N ALA A 10 -3.62 4.86 -0.62
CA ALA A 10 -4.21 6.11 -0.16
C ALA A 10 -3.94 6.35 1.34
N ILE A 11 -4.05 5.30 2.17
CA ILE A 11 -3.69 5.35 3.60
C ILE A 11 -2.22 5.73 3.77
N LEU A 12 -1.30 5.08 3.03
CA LEU A 12 0.13 5.40 3.10
C LEU A 12 0.43 6.86 2.68
N LYS A 13 -0.18 7.34 1.60
CA LYS A 13 -0.01 8.72 1.13
C LYS A 13 -0.53 9.73 2.14
N ARG A 14 -1.72 9.50 2.70
CA ARG A 14 -2.30 10.35 3.74
C ARG A 14 -1.39 10.45 4.97
N GLU A 15 -0.82 9.34 5.40
CA GLU A 15 0.11 9.35 6.53
C GLU A 15 1.36 10.17 6.23
N ILE A 16 1.95 10.01 5.04
CA ILE A 16 3.13 10.78 4.61
C ILE A 16 2.80 12.27 4.62
N GLU A 17 1.69 12.65 3.99
CA GLU A 17 1.23 14.04 3.93
C GLU A 17 0.99 14.62 5.34
N THR A 18 0.46 13.82 6.26
CA THR A 18 0.25 14.24 7.65
C THR A 18 1.59 14.53 8.34
N ARG A 19 2.58 13.66 8.18
CA ARG A 19 3.92 13.88 8.75
C ARG A 19 4.69 15.02 8.09
N VAL A 20 4.50 15.23 6.79
CA VAL A 20 5.09 16.36 6.05
C VAL A 20 4.49 17.68 6.53
N LYS A 21 3.18 17.71 6.87
CA LYS A 21 2.56 18.89 7.46
C LYS A 21 3.15 19.24 8.83
N ASP A 22 3.47 18.22 9.64
CA ASP A 22 4.10 18.42 10.96
C ASP A 22 5.61 18.75 10.86
N ASN A 23 6.28 18.24 9.82
CA ASN A 23 7.69 18.48 9.54
C ASN A 23 7.92 18.50 8.02
N GLU A 24 8.10 19.69 7.45
CA GLU A 24 8.28 19.87 6.00
C GLU A 24 9.53 19.16 5.45
N GLN A 25 10.52 18.87 6.29
CA GLN A 25 11.72 18.11 5.91
C GLN A 25 11.49 16.59 5.92
N TYR A 26 10.32 16.12 6.36
CA TYR A 26 10.00 14.71 6.42
C TYR A 26 9.90 14.12 5.02
N SER A 27 10.88 13.30 4.65
CA SER A 27 10.96 12.74 3.30
C SER A 27 10.29 11.37 3.20
N MET A 28 9.95 10.97 1.97
CA MET A 28 9.55 9.60 1.65
C MET A 28 10.55 8.55 2.15
N ARG A 29 11.85 8.87 2.11
CA ARG A 29 12.92 7.97 2.56
C ARG A 29 12.86 7.79 4.09
N ALA A 30 12.65 8.88 4.82
CA ALA A 30 12.47 8.85 6.27
C ALA A 30 11.22 8.04 6.64
N PHE A 31 10.12 8.20 5.89
CA PHE A 31 8.91 7.40 6.09
C PHE A 31 9.14 5.91 5.86
N ALA A 32 9.81 5.54 4.76
CA ALA A 32 10.16 4.15 4.49
C ALA A 32 11.02 3.54 5.60
N GLN A 33 12.06 4.26 6.04
CA GLN A 33 12.92 3.84 7.15
C GLN A 33 12.14 3.69 8.45
N TRP A 34 11.23 4.61 8.76
CA TRP A 34 10.37 4.52 9.94
C TRP A 34 9.42 3.32 9.88
N LEU A 35 8.89 3.00 8.70
CA LEU A 35 8.15 1.76 8.48
C LEU A 35 9.05 0.52 8.53
N GLY A 36 10.37 0.68 8.40
CA GLY A 36 11.36 -0.39 8.28
C GLY A 36 11.35 -1.08 6.91
N LEU A 37 11.00 -0.33 5.86
CA LEU A 37 10.97 -0.77 4.47
C LEU A 37 12.11 -0.11 3.68
N ASP A 38 12.53 -0.75 2.59
CA ASP A 38 13.44 -0.15 1.63
C ASP A 38 12.76 1.07 0.93
N PRO A 39 13.42 2.24 0.81
CA PRO A 39 12.84 3.40 0.15
C PRO A 39 12.45 3.18 -1.31
N ALA A 40 13.24 2.40 -2.07
CA ALA A 40 12.92 2.12 -3.46
C ALA A 40 11.71 1.18 -3.57
N TYR A 41 11.61 0.19 -2.68
CA TYR A 41 10.42 -0.65 -2.55
C TYR A 41 9.17 0.17 -2.25
N LEU A 42 9.19 1.03 -1.23
CA LEU A 42 8.02 1.86 -0.90
C LEU A 42 7.64 2.78 -2.06
N SER A 43 8.63 3.37 -2.75
CA SER A 43 8.37 4.18 -3.94
C SER A 43 7.68 3.39 -5.04
N ARG A 44 8.10 2.14 -5.31
CA ARG A 44 7.43 1.29 -6.31
C ARG A 44 6.00 0.94 -5.89
N VAL A 45 5.76 0.66 -4.61
CA VAL A 45 4.40 0.42 -4.07
C VAL A 45 3.51 1.64 -4.27
N LEU A 46 3.95 2.83 -3.86
CA LEU A 46 3.14 4.06 -3.96
C LEU A 46 2.83 4.48 -5.40
N ASN A 47 3.64 4.03 -6.36
CA ASN A 47 3.47 4.25 -7.79
C ASN A 47 2.78 3.07 -8.50
N VAL A 48 2.26 2.08 -7.77
CA VAL A 48 1.56 0.90 -8.33
C VAL A 48 2.45 0.10 -9.29
N LYS A 49 3.78 0.17 -9.10
CA LYS A 49 4.76 -0.59 -9.88
C LYS A 49 5.12 -1.93 -9.25
N GLN A 50 4.76 -2.11 -7.98
CA GLN A 50 5.00 -3.33 -7.23
C GLN A 50 3.92 -3.47 -6.15
N GLU A 51 3.41 -4.67 -5.97
CA GLU A 51 2.45 -4.97 -4.91
C GLU A 51 3.13 -5.04 -3.55
N ILE A 52 2.39 -4.69 -2.50
CA ILE A 52 2.91 -4.83 -1.14
C ILE A 52 2.92 -6.31 -0.71
N SER A 53 4.07 -6.82 -0.29
CA SER A 53 4.18 -8.17 0.26
C SER A 53 3.38 -8.33 1.56
N THR A 54 2.98 -9.56 1.90
CA THR A 54 2.26 -9.85 3.15
C THR A 54 3.08 -9.48 4.39
N THR A 55 4.39 -9.72 4.36
CA THR A 55 5.33 -9.32 5.42
C THR A 55 5.38 -7.80 5.57
N ALA A 56 5.53 -7.06 4.46
CA ALA A 56 5.51 -5.60 4.50
C ALA A 56 4.17 -5.05 4.97
N ALA A 57 3.04 -5.62 4.54
CA ALA A 57 1.71 -5.21 4.98
C ALA A 57 1.52 -5.37 6.49
N LYS A 58 1.94 -6.51 7.06
CA LYS A 58 1.93 -6.74 8.53
C LYS A 58 2.80 -5.71 9.27
N GLN A 59 3.96 -5.40 8.71
CA GLN A 59 4.88 -4.43 9.29
C GLN A 59 4.29 -3.01 9.25
N VAL A 60 3.67 -2.62 8.14
CA VAL A 60 2.99 -1.34 7.98
C VAL A 60 1.86 -1.19 8.98
N VAL A 61 0.95 -2.17 9.07
CA VAL A 61 -0.18 -2.16 10.01
C VAL A 61 0.25 -2.12 11.47
N ARG A 62 1.41 -2.70 11.80
CA ARG A 62 1.96 -2.64 13.16
C ARG A 62 2.61 -1.29 13.47
N ARG A 63 3.14 -0.60 12.46
CA ARG A 63 3.85 0.67 12.62
C ARG A 63 2.90 1.84 12.59
N LEU A 64 2.02 1.87 11.59
CA LEU A 64 0.90 2.79 11.52
C LEU A 64 -0.08 2.34 12.60
N ASP A 65 -0.28 3.15 13.62
CA ASP A 65 -1.26 2.92 14.69
C ASP A 65 -2.69 3.08 14.14
N LEU A 66 -3.04 2.25 13.16
CA LEU A 66 -4.31 2.30 12.43
C LEU A 66 -5.42 1.85 13.36
N SER A 67 -6.56 2.53 13.27
CA SER A 67 -7.79 2.04 13.89
C SER A 67 -8.14 0.65 13.35
N GLU A 68 -8.89 -0.15 14.13
CA GLU A 68 -9.31 -1.50 13.71
C GLU A 68 -9.96 -1.49 12.33
N LYS A 69 -10.81 -0.49 12.06
CA LYS A 69 -11.48 -0.32 10.78
C LYS A 69 -10.49 -0.02 9.64
N GLU A 70 -9.55 0.89 9.85
CA GLU A 70 -8.53 1.21 8.82
C GLU A 70 -7.59 0.05 8.58
N ARG A 71 -7.23 -0.69 9.63
CA ARG A 71 -6.44 -1.92 9.52
C ARG A 71 -7.14 -2.95 8.63
N VAL A 72 -8.41 -3.23 8.88
CA VAL A 72 -9.19 -4.18 8.07
C VAL A 72 -9.22 -3.72 6.61
N HIS A 73 -9.57 -2.46 6.37
CA HIS A 73 -9.60 -1.92 5.01
C HIS A 73 -8.25 -1.92 4.31
N PHE A 74 -7.16 -1.68 5.04
CA PHE A 74 -5.81 -1.78 4.51
C PHE A 74 -5.52 -3.21 4.06
N LEU A 75 -5.74 -4.20 4.92
CA LEU A 75 -5.44 -5.60 4.64
C LEU A 75 -6.33 -6.19 3.54
N GLU A 76 -7.62 -5.85 3.51
CA GLU A 76 -8.55 -6.22 2.44
C GLU A 76 -8.03 -5.70 1.09
N SER A 77 -7.68 -4.41 1.02
CA SER A 77 -7.17 -3.81 -0.21
C SER A 77 -5.86 -4.43 -0.70
N VAL A 78 -4.98 -4.88 0.22
CA VAL A 78 -3.76 -5.62 -0.13
C VAL A 78 -4.09 -7.04 -0.62
N ALA A 79 -5.03 -7.72 0.02
CA ALA A 79 -5.44 -9.06 -0.36
C ALA A 79 -6.12 -9.09 -1.74
N ASP A 80 -6.95 -8.10 -2.02
CA ASP A 80 -7.62 -7.97 -3.31
C ASP A 80 -6.61 -7.73 -4.44
N GLU A 81 -5.63 -6.83 -4.23
CA GLU A 81 -4.56 -6.60 -5.21
C GLU A 81 -3.80 -7.90 -5.53
N LYS A 82 -3.38 -8.64 -4.49
CA LYS A 82 -2.68 -9.93 -4.64
C LYS A 82 -3.50 -11.00 -5.33
N ARG A 83 -4.81 -11.05 -5.08
CA ARG A 83 -5.71 -11.99 -5.76
C ARG A 83 -5.72 -11.67 -7.25
N CYS A 84 -5.80 -10.39 -7.61
CA CYS A 84 -5.84 -9.97 -9.00
C CYS A 84 -4.53 -10.24 -9.74
N SER A 85 -3.36 -10.02 -9.16
CA SER A 85 -2.09 -10.43 -9.82
C SER A 85 -2.00 -11.92 -10.02
N SER A 86 -2.32 -12.70 -8.97
CA SER A 86 -2.26 -14.16 -9.04
C SER A 86 -3.19 -14.69 -10.16
N LEU A 87 -4.36 -14.07 -10.35
CA LEU A 87 -5.26 -14.42 -11.45
C LEU A 87 -4.69 -14.02 -12.82
N LYS A 88 -4.08 -12.83 -12.97
CA LYS A 88 -3.41 -12.41 -14.23
C LYS A 88 -2.29 -13.34 -14.64
N ASP A 89 -1.53 -13.84 -13.67
CA ASP A 89 -0.41 -14.73 -13.92
C ASP A 89 -0.89 -16.11 -14.41
N MET A 90 -2.09 -16.53 -14.00
CA MET A 90 -2.68 -17.82 -14.38
C MET A 90 -3.45 -17.74 -15.70
N ASP A 91 -4.26 -16.70 -15.88
CA ASP A 91 -5.06 -16.46 -17.08
C ASP A 91 -5.44 -14.97 -17.17
N PRO A 92 -4.90 -14.23 -18.16
CA PRO A 92 -5.20 -12.80 -18.34
C PRO A 92 -6.68 -12.47 -18.58
N GLU A 93 -7.52 -13.43 -18.99
CA GLU A 93 -8.94 -13.21 -19.26
C GLU A 93 -9.82 -13.39 -18.00
N LEU A 94 -9.29 -14.00 -16.93
CA LEU A 94 -10.00 -14.26 -15.67
C LEU A 94 -10.01 -13.08 -14.69
N THR A 95 -9.47 -11.92 -15.06
CA THR A 95 -9.47 -10.75 -14.17
C THR A 95 -10.78 -9.98 -14.18
N ASP A 96 -11.76 -10.49 -13.45
CA ASP A 96 -13.02 -9.82 -13.13
C ASP A 96 -12.90 -8.92 -11.87
N CYS A 97 -11.69 -8.40 -11.59
CA CYS A 97 -11.43 -7.52 -10.45
C CYS A 97 -11.91 -6.07 -10.66
N ASP A 98 -12.52 -5.78 -11.82
CA ASP A 98 -12.92 -4.44 -12.28
C ASP A 98 -14.44 -4.18 -12.11
N LYS A 99 -15.16 -4.98 -11.32
CA LYS A 99 -16.59 -4.77 -11.04
C LYS A 99 -16.87 -3.84 -9.86
#